data_AF-A0A7C9TSJ2-F1
#
_entry.id   AF-A0A7C9TSJ2-F1
#
_cell.length_a   1.000
_cell.length_b   1.000
_cell.length_c   1.000
_cell.angle_alpha   90.00
_cell.angle_beta   90.00
_cell.angle_gamma   90.00
#
_symmetry.space_group_name_H-M   'P 1'
#
loop_
_entity.id
_entity.type
_entity.pdbx_description
1 polymer ?
#
loop_
_entity_poly.entity_id
_entity_poly.type
_entity_poly.pdbx_seq_one_letter_code
_entity_poly.pdbx_strand_id
1 'polypeptide(L)'
;MDKLERYRESIKTILKEYADRMKNSEFDVQLICDNENDHYLLLDVGWQKSRRVHSCALHFDIIDGKIWLQENNTELEIDRDLEEMGISKKEIVVGFHHPSMREYSDYAVS
;
A
#
# COMPACT_ATOMS: atom_id res chain seq x y z
N MET A 1 10.94 17.98 0.86
CA MET A 1 10.77 17.66 -0.57
C MET A 1 11.39 16.31 -0.88
N ASP A 2 12.68 16.11 -0.57
CA ASP A 2 13.40 14.85 -0.86
C ASP A 2 12.76 13.60 -0.21
N LYS A 3 12.36 13.71 1.07
CA LYS A 3 11.74 12.61 1.82
C LYS A 3 10.36 12.19 1.29
N LEU A 4 9.53 13.18 0.97
CA LEU A 4 8.18 12.92 0.46
C LEU A 4 8.26 12.24 -0.90
N GLU A 5 9.10 12.74 -1.80
CA GLU A 5 9.27 12.13 -3.11
C GLU A 5 9.85 10.72 -3.01
N ARG A 6 10.80 10.49 -2.09
CA ARG A 6 11.30 9.13 -1.78
C ARG A 6 10.15 8.19 -1.42
N TYR A 7 9.23 8.59 -0.54
CA TYR A 7 8.10 7.74 -0.18
C TYR A 7 7.16 7.47 -1.34
N ARG A 8 6.84 8.51 -2.12
CA ARG A 8 5.98 8.36 -3.31
C ARG A 8 6.57 7.36 -4.29
N GLU A 9 7.87 7.44 -4.54
CA GLU A 9 8.56 6.52 -5.44
C GLU A 9 8.67 5.11 -4.84
N SER A 10 8.93 4.98 -3.53
CA SER A 10 8.91 3.68 -2.86
C SER A 10 7.55 2.98 -2.97
N ILE A 11 6.47 3.69 -2.63
CA ILE A 11 5.09 3.17 -2.71
C ILE A 11 4.75 2.80 -4.16
N LYS A 12 5.02 3.68 -5.13
CA LYS A 12 4.75 3.40 -6.54
C LYS A 12 5.54 2.21 -7.07
N THR A 13 6.78 2.01 -6.60
CA THR A 13 7.62 0.87 -6.99
C THR A 13 6.99 -0.43 -6.50
N ILE A 14 6.68 -0.50 -5.21
CA ILE A 14 5.94 -1.60 -4.58
C ILE A 14 4.66 -1.91 -5.38
N LEU A 15 3.80 -0.92 -5.58
CA LEU A 15 2.53 -1.12 -6.26
C LEU A 15 2.69 -1.58 -7.71
N LYS A 16 3.68 -1.08 -8.45
CA LYS A 16 3.96 -1.51 -9.83
C LYS A 16 4.48 -2.94 -9.89
N GLU A 17 5.39 -3.31 -9.00
CA GLU A 17 5.89 -4.68 -8.91
C GLU A 17 4.74 -5.65 -8.62
N TYR A 18 3.86 -5.29 -7.69
CA TYR A 18 2.70 -6.12 -7.36
C TYR A 18 1.67 -6.16 -8.48
N ALA A 19 1.42 -5.03 -9.15
CA ALA A 19 0.57 -5.00 -10.32
C ALA A 19 1.06 -5.99 -11.39
N ASP A 20 2.37 -6.05 -11.63
CA ASP A 20 2.96 -6.97 -12.62
C ASP A 20 2.86 -8.44 -12.19
N ARG A 21 3.12 -8.74 -10.91
CA ARG A 21 3.00 -10.11 -10.34
C ARG A 21 1.57 -10.63 -10.37
N MET A 22 0.57 -9.77 -10.20
CA MET A 22 -0.85 -10.15 -10.14
C MET A 22 -1.55 -10.14 -11.50
N LYS A 23 -0.87 -9.75 -12.59
CA LYS A 23 -1.44 -9.78 -13.94
C LYS A 23 -1.99 -11.17 -14.27
N ASN A 24 -3.23 -11.18 -14.72
CA ASN A 24 -3.92 -12.38 -15.16
C ASN A 24 -4.88 -12.02 -16.30
N SER A 25 -5.60 -13.02 -16.83
CA SER A 25 -6.53 -12.84 -17.95
C SER A 25 -8.00 -12.72 -17.54
N GLU A 26 -8.33 -12.81 -16.25
CA GLU A 26 -9.71 -12.81 -15.75
C GLU A 26 -10.16 -11.42 -15.28
N PHE A 27 -9.27 -10.62 -14.71
CA PHE A 27 -9.59 -9.26 -14.24
C PHE A 27 -8.42 -8.30 -14.42
N ASP A 28 -8.74 -7.02 -14.45
CA ASP A 28 -7.75 -5.96 -14.54
C ASP A 28 -7.17 -5.65 -13.16
N VAL A 29 -5.85 -5.43 -13.12
CA VAL A 29 -5.17 -4.86 -11.96
C VAL A 29 -4.91 -3.39 -12.26
N GLN A 30 -5.57 -2.51 -11.53
CA GLN A 30 -5.56 -1.06 -11.75
C GLN A 30 -4.72 -0.36 -10.68
N LEU A 31 -3.72 0.39 -11.14
CA LEU A 31 -2.92 1.27 -10.30
C LEU A 31 -3.55 2.67 -10.26
N ILE A 32 -3.92 3.14 -9.07
CA ILE A 32 -4.48 4.47 -8.85
C ILE A 32 -3.50 5.27 -8.01
N CYS A 33 -2.97 6.35 -8.57
CA CYS A 33 -2.01 7.23 -7.89
C CYS A 33 -2.54 8.66 -7.90
N ASP A 34 -2.97 9.13 -6.74
CA ASP A 34 -3.27 10.53 -6.49
C ASP A 34 -2.07 11.19 -5.81
N ASN A 35 -1.26 11.87 -6.62
CA ASN A 35 -0.06 12.57 -6.14
C ASN A 35 -0.37 13.90 -5.44
N GLU A 36 -1.58 14.44 -5.60
CA GLU A 36 -1.99 15.71 -5.00
C GLU A 36 -2.46 15.47 -3.55
N ASN A 37 -3.21 14.39 -3.32
CA ASN A 37 -3.72 14.02 -2.01
C ASN A 37 -2.94 12.88 -1.33
N ASP A 38 -1.90 12.36 -2.00
CA ASP A 38 -1.03 11.29 -1.50
C ASP A 38 -1.79 9.98 -1.18
N HIS A 39 -2.66 9.55 -2.10
CA HIS A 39 -3.39 8.27 -2.04
C HIS A 39 -2.93 7.32 -3.15
N TYR A 40 -2.59 6.09 -2.78
CA TYR A 40 -2.02 5.12 -3.71
C TYR A 40 -2.65 3.73 -3.53
N LEU A 41 -3.35 3.24 -4.55
CA LEU A 41 -4.13 2.01 -4.47
C LEU A 41 -3.79 1.05 -5.61
N LEU A 42 -3.88 -0.24 -5.30
CA LEU A 42 -3.97 -1.33 -6.26
C LEU A 42 -5.36 -1.95 -6.18
N LEU A 43 -6.15 -1.83 -7.24
CA LEU A 43 -7.49 -2.40 -7.31
C LEU A 43 -7.56 -3.55 -8.30
N ASP A 44 -8.25 -4.61 -7.91
CA ASP A 44 -8.66 -5.67 -8.83
C ASP A 44 -10.07 -5.39 -9.32
N VAL A 45 -10.24 -5.27 -10.63
CA VAL A 45 -11.50 -4.86 -11.26
C VAL A 45 -11.79 -5.77 -12.46
N GLY A 46 -12.84 -6.59 -12.36
CA GLY A 46 -13.20 -7.47 -13.48
C GLY A 46 -14.19 -8.56 -13.08
N TRP A 47 -14.07 -9.72 -13.73
CA TRP A 47 -14.93 -10.86 -13.48
C TRP A 47 -14.12 -12.14 -13.51
N GLN A 48 -14.15 -12.89 -12.43
CA GLN A 48 -13.63 -14.25 -12.40
C GLN A 48 -14.79 -15.20 -12.68
N LYS A 49 -14.90 -15.69 -13.91
CA LYS A 49 -16.07 -16.44 -14.40
C LYS A 49 -17.35 -15.63 -14.17
N SER A 50 -18.27 -16.12 -13.32
CA SER A 50 -19.52 -15.45 -12.98
C SER A 50 -19.44 -14.57 -11.72
N ARG A 51 -18.26 -14.46 -11.09
CA ARG A 51 -18.06 -13.69 -9.85
C ARG A 51 -17.49 -12.32 -10.16
N ARG A 52 -18.14 -11.26 -9.67
CA ARG A 52 -17.60 -9.90 -9.74
C ARG A 52 -16.33 -9.81 -8.90
N VAL A 53 -15.28 -9.23 -9.48
CA VAL A 53 -14.06 -8.82 -8.78
C VAL A 53 -14.04 -7.30 -8.71
N HIS A 54 -14.04 -6.78 -7.49
CA HIS A 54 -13.92 -5.36 -7.19
C HIS A 54 -13.38 -5.24 -5.75
N SER A 55 -12.06 -5.32 -5.61
CA SER A 55 -11.38 -5.36 -4.32
C SER A 55 -10.14 -4.48 -4.33
N CYS A 56 -9.80 -3.91 -3.17
CA CYS A 56 -8.54 -3.22 -2.97
C CYS A 56 -7.51 -4.22 -2.42
N ALA A 57 -6.48 -4.50 -3.21
CA ALA A 57 -5.42 -5.41 -2.83
C ALA A 57 -4.42 -4.73 -1.88
N LEU A 58 -4.03 -3.50 -2.21
CA LEU A 58 -3.11 -2.68 -1.43
C LEU A 58 -3.58 -1.23 -1.43
N HIS A 59 -3.50 -0.55 -0.28
CA HIS A 59 -3.76 0.88 -0.17
C HIS A 59 -2.73 1.52 0.77
N PHE A 60 -2.03 2.53 0.25
CA PHE A 60 -1.15 3.40 1.00
C PHE A 60 -1.63 4.84 0.96
N ASP A 61 -1.44 5.54 2.07
CA ASP A 61 -1.47 7.01 2.11
C ASP A 61 -0.13 7.56 2.58
N ILE A 62 0.13 8.85 2.31
CA ILE A 62 1.16 9.61 3.02
C ILE A 62 0.47 10.69 3.85
N ILE A 63 0.46 10.51 5.17
CA ILE A 63 -0.20 11.41 6.12
C ILE A 63 0.84 11.89 7.14
N ASP A 64 0.91 13.19 7.37
CA ASP A 64 1.83 13.83 8.32
C ASP A 64 3.30 13.39 8.16
N GLY A 65 3.72 13.14 6.92
CA GLY A 65 5.10 12.75 6.59
C GLY A 65 5.45 11.31 6.97
N LYS A 66 4.46 10.42 7.02
CA LYS A 66 4.60 8.97 7.22
C LYS A 66 3.80 8.18 6.20
N ILE A 67 4.25 6.97 5.93
CA ILE A 67 3.53 6.02 5.07
C ILE A 67 2.51 5.29 5.92
N TRP A 68 1.26 5.34 5.51
CA TRP A 68 0.16 4.62 6.16
C TRP A 68 -0.24 3.44 5.28
N LEU A 69 -0.06 2.22 5.77
CA LEU A 69 -0.59 1.03 5.11
C LEU A 69 -2.05 0.84 5.55
N GLN A 70 -2.97 1.28 4.71
CA GLN A 70 -4.41 1.29 5.00
C GLN A 70 -5.07 -0.05 4.74
N GLU A 71 -4.58 -0.80 3.74
CA GLU A 71 -5.12 -2.10 3.37
C GLU A 71 -4.00 -2.98 2.84
N ASN A 72 -4.01 -4.25 3.25
CA ASN A 72 -3.15 -5.28 2.69
C ASN A 72 -3.91 -6.62 2.64
N ASN A 73 -4.60 -6.84 1.53
CA ASN A 73 -5.33 -8.08 1.25
C ASN A 73 -4.46 -9.12 0.52
N THR A 74 -3.16 -9.11 0.80
CA THR A 74 -2.18 -10.03 0.23
C THR A 74 -1.48 -10.81 1.35
N GLU A 75 -0.74 -11.87 1.00
CA GLU A 75 0.09 -12.61 1.96
C GLU A 75 1.45 -11.95 2.22
N LEU A 76 1.63 -10.70 1.79
CA LEU A 76 2.94 -10.06 1.73
C LEU A 76 3.25 -9.23 2.97
N GLU A 77 4.51 -9.27 3.39
CA GLU A 77 5.08 -8.44 4.45
C GLU A 77 5.51 -7.09 3.88
N ILE A 78 4.54 -6.31 3.40
CA ILE A 78 4.73 -4.99 2.76
C ILE A 78 5.54 -4.01 3.62
N ASP A 79 5.39 -4.14 4.93
CA ASP A 79 6.16 -3.41 5.93
C ASP A 79 7.67 -3.72 5.85
N ARG A 80 8.05 -4.97 5.59
CA ARG A 80 9.45 -5.35 5.36
C ARG A 80 9.99 -4.84 4.04
N ASP A 81 9.19 -4.88 2.97
CA ASP A 81 9.62 -4.33 1.67
C ASP A 81 9.99 -2.85 1.81
N LEU A 82 9.19 -2.07 2.55
CA LEU A 82 9.49 -0.67 2.84
C LEU A 82 10.79 -0.53 3.66
N GLU A 83 11.02 -1.41 4.64
CA GLU A 83 12.27 -1.43 5.41
C GLU A 83 13.50 -1.73 4.54
N GLU A 84 13.41 -2.69 3.63
CA GLU A 84 14.48 -3.01 2.66
C GLU A 84 14.79 -1.84 1.71
N MET A 85 13.78 -1.01 1.41
CA MET A 85 13.94 0.25 0.68
C MET A 85 14.51 1.41 1.54
N GLY A 86 14.86 1.14 2.81
CA GLY A 86 15.48 2.09 3.72
C GLY A 86 14.49 3.01 4.46
N ILE A 87 13.22 2.61 4.55
CA ILE A 87 12.19 3.32 5.33
C ILE A 87 12.11 2.69 6.71
N SER A 88 12.38 3.47 7.76
CA SER A 88 12.37 2.93 9.12
C SER A 88 10.95 2.63 9.61
N LYS A 89 10.80 1.66 10.52
CA LYS A 89 9.50 1.35 11.15
C LYS A 89 8.79 2.56 11.77
N LYS A 90 9.54 3.58 12.23
CA LYS A 90 9.01 4.82 12.81
C LYS A 90 8.38 5.77 11.78
N GLU A 91 8.57 5.47 10.51
CA GLU A 91 8.04 6.21 9.37
C GLU A 91 6.81 5.52 8.75
N ILE A 92 6.45 4.34 9.26
CA ILE A 92 5.35 3.51 8.76
C ILE A 92 4.30 3.42 9.86
N VAL A 93 3.04 3.56 9.48
CA VAL A 93 1.86 3.34 10.33
C VAL A 93 1.04 2.21 9.74
N VAL A 94 0.71 1.22 10.56
CA VAL A 94 -0.23 0.16 10.17
C VAL A 94 -1.65 0.70 10.35
N GLY A 95 -2.20 1.28 9.28
CA GLY A 95 -3.45 2.03 9.27
C GLY A 95 -4.67 1.19 9.61
N PHE A 96 -4.72 -0.05 9.11
CA PHE A 96 -5.82 -1.00 9.38
C PHE A 96 -5.82 -1.54 10.81
N HIS A 97 -4.75 -1.37 11.60
CA HIS A 97 -4.82 -1.63 13.03
C HIS A 97 -5.62 -0.53 13.73
N HIS A 98 -6.53 -0.94 14.62
CA HIS A 98 -7.24 -0.01 15.49
C HIS A 98 -6.22 0.89 16.23
N PRO A 99 -6.49 2.20 16.42
CA PRO A 99 -5.51 3.11 17.02
C PRO A 99 -4.92 2.64 18.35
N SER A 100 -5.73 2.04 19.23
CA SER A 100 -5.27 1.49 20.52
C SER A 100 -4.35 0.28 20.38
N MET A 101 -4.30 -0.37 19.21
CA MET A 101 -3.44 -1.55 18.98
C MET A 101 -2.06 -1.15 18.49
N ARG A 102 -1.91 0.06 17.93
CA ARG A 102 -0.66 0.49 17.28
C ARG A 102 0.47 0.70 18.29
N GLU A 103 0.15 1.04 19.54
CA GLU A 103 1.14 1.17 20.62
C GLU A 103 1.85 -0.15 20.95
N TYR A 104 1.23 -1.29 20.61
CA TYR A 104 1.79 -2.63 20.80
C TYR A 104 2.50 -3.17 19.55
N SER A 105 2.63 -2.36 18.50
CA SER A 105 3.37 -2.72 17.29
C SER A 105 4.78 -2.09 17.29
N ASP A 106 5.67 -2.63 16.47
CA ASP A 106 7.01 -2.04 16.26
C ASP A 106 6.99 -0.76 15.40
N TYR A 107 5.81 -0.38 14.90
CA TYR A 107 5.58 0.71 13.95
C TYR A 107 5.12 2.00 14.63
N ALA A 108 5.01 3.08 13.87
CA ALA A 108 4.47 4.32 14.39
C ALA A 108 2.96 4.22 14.69
N VAL A 109 2.52 4.99 15.69
CA VAL A 109 1.12 5.05 16.13
C VAL A 109 0.25 5.98 15.28
N SER A 110 0.89 6.98 14.67
CA SER A 110 0.32 8.06 13.85
C SER A 110 1.41 8.62 12.95
#